data_AF-A0A519EUI3-F1
#
_entry.id   AF-A0A519EUI3-F1
#
_cell.length_a   1.000
_cell.length_b   1.000
_cell.length_c   1.000
_cell.angle_alpha   90.00
_cell.angle_beta   90.00
_cell.angle_gamma   90.00
#
_symmetry.space_group_name_H-M   'P 1'
#
loop_
_entity.id
_entity.type
_entity.pdbx_description
1 polymer ?
#
loop_
_entity_poly.entity_id
_entity_poly.type
_entity_poly.pdbx_seq_one_letter_code
_entity_poly.pdbx_strand_id
1 'polypeptide(L)' 'EAMTIIGLVAAGLGVTVLPASYQRMRIDGVVYRTLLDAQATSAVWLVQRKDQKSPMAKAFVELVTRKAG' A
#
# COMPACT_ATOMS: atom_id res chain seq x y z
N GLU A 1 0.88 -12.22 -3.55
CA GLU A 1 -0.58 -12.17 -3.36
C GLU A 1 -0.90 -11.94 -1.88
N ALA A 2 -1.29 -10.72 -1.49
CA ALA A 2 -1.50 -10.40 -0.06
C ALA A 2 -2.71 -11.13 0.55
N MET A 3 -3.77 -11.38 -0.24
CA MET A 3 -4.98 -12.03 0.24
C MET A 3 -4.73 -13.48 0.69
N THR A 4 -3.93 -14.23 -0.06
CA THR A 4 -3.54 -15.59 0.29
C THR A 4 -2.85 -15.64 1.64
N ILE A 5 -1.90 -14.71 1.88
CA ILE A 5 -1.17 -14.63 3.15
C ILE A 5 -2.09 -14.25 4.30
N ILE A 6 -3.00 -13.28 4.10
CA ILE A 6 -3.94 -12.88 5.16
C ILE A 6 -4.91 -14.03 5.49
N GLY A 7 -5.33 -14.82 4.50
CA GLY A 7 -6.13 -16.03 4.71
C GLY A 7 -5.42 -17.06 5.60
N LEU A 8 -4.10 -17.24 5.42
CA LEU A 8 -3.30 -18.11 6.29
C LEU A 8 -3.21 -17.56 7.72
N VAL A 9 -3.07 -16.24 7.89
CA VAL A 9 -3.11 -15.61 9.22
C VAL A 9 -4.46 -15.82 9.90
N ALA A 10 -5.57 -15.64 9.16
CA ALA A 10 -6.93 -15.88 9.67
C ALA A 10 -7.14 -17.35 10.09
N ALA A 11 -6.49 -18.30 9.39
CA ALA A 11 -6.47 -19.72 9.75
C ALA A 11 -5.55 -20.06 10.94
N GLY A 12 -4.87 -19.08 11.54
CA GLY A 12 -3.99 -19.27 12.68
C GLY A 12 -2.59 -19.76 12.33
N LEU A 13 -2.17 -19.69 11.06
CA LEU A 13 -0.88 -20.22 10.59
C LEU A 13 0.31 -19.26 10.76
N GLY A 14 0.12 -18.14 11.46
CA GLY A 14 1.20 -17.21 11.81
C GLY A 14 0.79 -15.74 11.76
N VAL A 15 1.78 -14.88 11.49
CA VAL A 15 1.62 -13.42 11.36
C VAL A 15 2.31 -12.91 10.11
N THR A 16 1.93 -11.73 9.64
CA THR A 16 2.55 -11.09 8.47
C THR A 16 2.61 -9.57 8.62
N VAL A 17 3.48 -8.91 7.85
CA VAL A 17 3.61 -7.46 7.78
C VAL A 17 3.00 -6.95 6.48
N LEU A 18 2.17 -5.92 6.58
CA LEU A 18 1.35 -5.42 5.48
C LEU A 18 1.43 -3.88 5.45
N PRO A 19 1.36 -3.24 4.27
CA PRO A 19 1.10 -1.80 4.20
C PRO A 19 -0.20 -1.42 4.92
N ALA A 20 -0.23 -0.23 5.53
CA ALA A 20 -1.39 0.24 6.30
C ALA A 20 -2.70 0.32 5.48
N SER A 21 -2.62 0.41 4.16
CA SER A 21 -3.79 0.39 3.27
C SER A 21 -4.64 -0.87 3.42
N TYR A 22 -4.05 -2.02 3.80
CA TYR A 22 -4.77 -3.28 4.02
C TYR A 22 -5.66 -3.27 5.26
N GLN A 23 -5.45 -2.35 6.21
CA GLN A 23 -6.30 -2.24 7.40
C GLN A 23 -7.76 -1.86 7.06
N ARG A 24 -8.00 -1.31 5.86
CA ARG A 24 -9.35 -1.02 5.35
C ARG A 24 -10.12 -2.30 5.01
N MET A 25 -9.41 -3.39 4.73
CA MET A 25 -10.01 -4.71 4.52
C MET A 25 -10.26 -5.31 5.91
N ARG A 26 -11.53 -5.41 6.31
CA ARG A 26 -11.91 -6.11 7.53
C ARG A 26 -12.02 -7.59 7.20
N ILE A 27 -11.12 -8.41 7.74
CA ILE A 27 -11.10 -9.85 7.54
C ILE A 27 -11.32 -10.50 8.89
N ASP A 28 -12.32 -11.37 8.98
CA ASP A 28 -12.65 -12.08 10.20
C ASP A 28 -11.47 -12.93 10.67
N GLY A 29 -11.24 -12.93 11.99
CA GLY A 29 -10.11 -13.63 12.60
C GLY A 29 -8.76 -12.91 12.49
N VAL A 30 -8.70 -11.72 11.86
CA VAL A 30 -7.45 -10.95 11.71
C VAL A 30 -7.48 -9.67 12.55
N VAL A 31 -6.44 -9.48 13.37
CA VAL A 31 -6.22 -8.25 14.12
C VAL A 31 -5.01 -7.51 13.54
N TYR A 32 -5.23 -6.29 13.06
CA TYR A 32 -4.17 -5.42 12.58
C TYR A 32 -3.54 -4.64 13.74
N ARG A 33 -2.21 -4.63 13.81
CA ARG A 33 -1.43 -3.84 14.79
C ARG A 33 -0.40 -2.99 14.07
N THR A 34 -0.31 -1.71 14.44
CA THR A 34 0.70 -0.79 13.91
C THR A 34 2.06 -1.10 14.54
N LEU A 35 3.10 -1.20 13.71
CA LEU A 35 4.48 -1.33 14.18
C LEU A 35 4.94 0.01 14.77
N LEU A 36 5.58 -0.03 15.95
CA LEU A 36 6.00 1.19 16.67
C LEU A 36 7.31 1.78 16.12
N ASP A 37 8.05 1.03 15.32
CA ASP A 37 9.25 1.52 14.65
C ASP A 37 8.85 2.58 13.61
N ALA A 38 9.33 3.81 13.79
CA ALA A 38 9.07 4.92 12.89
C ALA A 38 9.60 4.68 11.46
N GLN A 39 10.57 3.78 11.29
CA GLN A 39 11.11 3.40 9.98
C GLN A 39 10.34 2.26 9.31
N ALA A 40 9.35 1.65 9.98
CA ALA A 40 8.50 0.59 9.41
C ALA A 40 7.48 1.16 8.42
N THR A 41 7.99 1.63 7.28
CA THR A 41 7.21 2.27 6.21
C THR A 41 7.27 1.47 4.91
N SER A 42 6.25 1.61 4.08
CA SER A 42 6.21 1.05 2.73
C SER A 42 6.12 2.17 1.70
N ALA A 43 6.98 2.15 0.67
CA ALA A 43 6.95 3.14 -0.39
C ALA A 43 6.03 2.72 -1.55
N VAL A 44 5.36 3.70 -2.16
CA VAL A 44 4.68 3.56 -3.45
C VAL A 44 5.33 4.54 -4.42
N TRP A 45 5.76 4.04 -5.58
CA TRP A 45 6.48 4.82 -6.57
C TRP A 45 5.59 5.14 -7.77
N LEU A 46 5.53 6.41 -8.16
CA LEU A 46 4.97 6.83 -9.43
C LEU A 46 6.07 6.76 -10.49
N VAL A 47 5.89 5.90 -11.49
CA VAL A 47 6.85 5.72 -12.60
C VAL A 47 6.24 6.25 -13.88
N GLN A 48 6.99 7.08 -14.60
CA GLN A 48 6.62 7.57 -15.92
C GLN A 48 7.79 7.45 -16.89
N ARG A 49 7.49 7.47 -18.20
CA ARG A 49 8.53 7.56 -19.23
C ARG A 49 9.26 8.89 -19.11
N LYS A 50 10.59 8.88 -19.28
CA LYS A 50 11.42 10.09 -19.18
C LYS A 50 11.00 11.17 -20.21
N ASP A 51 10.50 10.75 -21.36
CA ASP A 51 10.06 11.59 -22.47
C ASP A 51 8.52 11.69 -22.58
N GLN A 52 7.79 11.53 -21.48
CA GLN A 52 6.32 11.47 -21.47
C GLN A 52 5.67 12.75 -22.06
N LYS A 53 4.98 12.60 -23.20
CA LYS A 53 4.32 13.72 -23.92
C LYS A 53 2.80 13.83 -23.73
N SER A 54 2.12 12.73 -23.42
CA SER A 54 0.65 12.71 -23.21
C SER A 54 0.20 13.77 -22.19
N PRO A 55 -0.68 14.70 -22.58
CA PRO A 55 -1.26 15.67 -21.66
C PRO A 55 -1.99 15.02 -20.48
N MET A 56 -2.68 13.90 -20.71
CA MET A 56 -3.38 13.18 -19.65
C MET A 56 -2.42 12.59 -18.62
N ALA A 57 -1.29 12.03 -19.06
CA ALA A 57 -0.28 11.50 -18.15
C ALA A 57 0.34 12.62 -17.29
N LYS A 58 0.62 13.78 -17.90
CA LYS A 58 1.11 14.96 -17.18
C LYS A 58 0.10 15.46 -16.15
N ALA A 59 -1.17 15.57 -16.53
CA ALA A 59 -2.24 15.97 -15.62
C ALA A 59 -2.41 14.99 -14.44
N PHE A 60 -2.26 13.68 -14.67
CA PHE A 60 -2.28 12.68 -13.61
C PHE A 60 -1.09 12.84 -12.66
N VAL A 61 0.13 12.99 -13.17
CA VAL A 61 1.33 13.24 -12.36
C VAL A 61 1.17 14.51 -11.53
N GLU A 62 0.68 15.59 -12.14
CA GLU A 62 0.35 16.81 -11.41
C GLU A 62 -0.67 16.53 -10.31
N LEU A 63 -1.78 15.85 -10.60
CA LEU A 63 -2.82 15.57 -9.60
C LEU A 63 -2.26 14.77 -8.41
N VAL A 64 -1.46 13.74 -8.67
CA VAL A 64 -0.84 12.89 -7.65
C VAL A 64 0.20 13.67 -6.82
N THR A 65 0.88 14.65 -7.42
CA THR A 65 1.93 15.45 -6.75
C THR A 65 1.42 16.77 -6.13
N ARG A 66 0.23 17.26 -6.52
CA ARG A 66 -0.35 18.56 -6.13
C ARG A 66 -0.65 18.70 -4.63
N LYS A 67 -0.69 17.60 -3.89
CA LYS A 67 -0.70 17.58 -2.42
C LYS A 67 0.02 16.34 -1.88
N ALA A 68 1.32 16.27 -2.13
CA ALA A 68 2.25 15.55 -1.25
C ALA A 68 2.91 16.54 -0.27
N GLY A 69 2.14 17.49 0.25
CA GLY A 69 2.53 18.45 1.28
C GLY A 69 1.63 18.32 2.49
#